data_AF-G7ZEQ7-F1
#
_entry.id   AF-G7ZEQ7-F1
#
_cell.length_a   1.000
_cell.length_b   1.000
_cell.length_c   1.000
_cell.angle_alpha   90.00
_cell.angle_beta   90.00
_cell.angle_gamma   90.00
#
_symmetry.space_group_name_H-M   'P 1'
#
loop_
_entity.id
_entity.type
_entity.pdbx_description
1 polymer ?
#
loop_
_entity_poly.entity_id
_entity_poly.type
_entity_poly.pdbx_seq_one_letter_code
_entity_poly.pdbx_strand_id
1 'polypeptide(L)'
;MAMERPMPDTRLPFDASAPKRATNVSLNSDLLEQAKALGINVSRACERGLADQIAELQRKRWLEENREALASSNAYVEAHGLPLARYRPY
;
A
#
# COMPACT_ATOMS: atom_id res chain seq x y z
N MET A 1 -16.15 27.80 -0.15
CA MET A 1 -15.62 27.11 -1.35
C MET A 1 -14.79 25.93 -0.88
N ALA A 2 -15.39 24.75 -0.78
CA ALA A 2 -14.67 23.53 -0.44
C ALA A 2 -14.03 23.01 -1.72
N MET A 3 -12.71 23.15 -1.84
CA MET A 3 -11.93 22.53 -2.91
C MET A 3 -12.04 21.01 -2.74
N GLU A 4 -12.82 20.38 -3.62
CA GLU A 4 -12.86 18.95 -3.80
C GLU A 4 -11.45 18.51 -4.20
N ARG A 5 -10.67 18.07 -3.21
CA ARG A 5 -9.40 17.37 -3.47
C ARG A 5 -9.78 16.14 -4.28
N PRO A 6 -9.20 15.91 -5.47
CA PRO A 6 -9.42 14.66 -6.19
C PRO A 6 -9.06 13.52 -5.25
N MET A 7 -9.97 12.56 -5.08
CA MET A 7 -9.72 11.39 -4.23
C MET A 7 -8.37 10.79 -4.65
N PRO A 8 -7.41 10.63 -3.72
CA PRO A 8 -6.14 10.03 -4.06
C PRO A 8 -6.43 8.62 -4.57
N ASP A 9 -5.91 8.27 -5.74
CA ASP A 9 -6.02 6.93 -6.30
C ASP A 9 -5.52 5.95 -5.23
N THR A 10 -6.45 5.26 -4.57
CA THR A 10 -6.19 4.51 -3.33
C THR A 10 -5.36 3.24 -3.59
N ARG A 11 -4.80 3.09 -4.80
CA ARG A 11 -4.02 1.92 -5.21
C ARG A 11 -2.53 2.06 -4.91
N LEU A 12 -2.03 3.27 -4.66
CA LEU A 12 -0.60 3.50 -4.40
C LEU A 12 -0.39 4.27 -3.09
N PRO A 13 0.48 3.79 -2.18
CA PRO A 13 0.71 4.43 -0.88
C PRO A 13 1.58 5.70 -0.94
N PHE A 14 1.90 6.20 -2.14
CA PHE A 14 2.74 7.37 -2.40
C PHE A 14 2.32 8.06 -3.70
N ASP A 15 2.68 9.35 -3.84
CA ASP A 15 2.45 10.12 -5.06
C ASP A 15 3.49 9.76 -6.13
N ALA A 16 3.03 9.20 -7.25
CA ALA A 16 3.91 8.76 -8.34
C ALA A 16 4.46 9.92 -9.19
N SER A 17 3.89 11.14 -9.06
CA SER A 17 4.32 12.33 -9.79
C SER A 17 5.32 13.18 -8.98
N ALA A 18 5.56 12.84 -7.71
CA ALA A 18 6.45 13.59 -6.86
C ALA A 18 7.90 13.57 -7.39
N PRO A 19 8.63 14.70 -7.32
CA PRO A 19 10.00 14.77 -7.80
C PRO A 19 10.93 13.87 -6.98
N LYS A 20 11.79 13.11 -7.67
CA LYS A 20 12.79 12.24 -7.04
C LYS A 20 13.82 13.09 -6.31
N ARG A 21 14.05 12.79 -5.02
CA ARG A 21 15.13 13.41 -4.24
C ARG A 21 16.29 12.43 -4.13
N ALA A 22 17.49 12.87 -4.54
CA ALA A 22 18.70 12.11 -4.32
C ALA A 22 18.95 11.98 -2.82
N THR A 23 18.90 10.75 -2.31
CA THR A 23 19.15 10.46 -0.90
C THR A 23 20.37 9.56 -0.84
N ASN A 24 21.41 10.00 -0.13
CA ASN A 24 22.62 9.19 0.04
C ASN A 24 22.33 8.09 1.06
N VAL A 25 22.39 6.83 0.63
CA VAL A 25 22.10 5.66 1.46
C VAL A 25 23.33 4.74 1.50
N SER A 26 23.69 4.27 2.69
CA SER A 26 24.76 3.28 2.84
C SER A 26 24.16 1.88 2.72
N LEU A 27 24.61 1.13 1.71
CA LEU A 27 24.21 -0.26 1.46
C LEU A 27 25.44 -1.17 1.53
N ASN A 28 25.20 -2.46 1.74
CA ASN A 28 26.26 -3.46 1.76
C ASN A 28 26.99 -3.49 0.41
N SER A 29 28.33 -3.45 0.46
CA SER A 29 29.19 -3.37 -0.74
C SER A 29 29.08 -4.59 -1.65
N ASP A 30 28.97 -5.79 -1.09
CA ASP A 30 28.79 -7.03 -1.85
C ASP A 30 27.46 -7.00 -2.62
N LEU A 31 26.40 -6.54 -1.98
CA LEU A 31 25.07 -6.36 -2.60
C LEU A 31 25.10 -5.37 -3.77
N LEU A 32 25.90 -4.30 -3.66
CA LEU A 32 26.11 -3.33 -4.75
C LEU A 32 26.91 -3.92 -5.90
N GLU A 33 27.94 -4.73 -5.62
CA GLU A 33 28.70 -5.42 -6.66
C GLU A 33 27.84 -6.44 -7.40
N GLN A 34 27.08 -7.26 -6.67
CA GLN A 34 26.12 -8.19 -7.25
C GLN A 34 25.05 -7.47 -8.08
N ALA A 35 24.50 -6.36 -7.59
CA ALA A 35 23.52 -5.58 -8.32
C ALA A 35 24.11 -5.02 -9.63
N LYS A 36 25.35 -4.53 -9.61
CA LYS A 36 26.06 -4.08 -10.83
C LYS A 36 26.29 -5.24 -11.80
N ALA A 37 26.76 -6.38 -11.32
CA ALA A 37 27.00 -7.57 -12.15
C ALA A 37 25.72 -8.07 -12.83
N LEU A 38 24.57 -7.93 -12.15
CA LEU A 38 23.25 -8.33 -12.66
C LEU A 38 22.53 -7.21 -13.43
N GLY A 39 23.14 -6.03 -13.59
CA GLY A 39 22.52 -4.89 -14.28
C GLY A 39 21.30 -4.30 -13.55
N ILE A 40 21.20 -4.49 -12.24
CA ILE A 40 20.07 -4.01 -11.43
C ILE A 40 20.24 -2.52 -11.14
N ASN A 41 19.20 -1.74 -11.45
CA ASN A 41 19.14 -0.34 -11.06
C ASN A 41 18.81 -0.22 -9.57
N VAL A 42 19.84 0.02 -8.76
CA VAL A 42 19.74 0.10 -7.28
C VAL A 42 18.72 1.14 -6.84
N SER A 43 18.70 2.33 -7.46
CA SER A 43 17.74 3.39 -7.10
C SER A 43 16.30 2.93 -7.31
N ARG A 44 16.00 2.29 -8.45
CA ARG A 44 14.66 1.76 -8.73
C ARG A 44 14.30 0.59 -7.80
N ALA A 45 15.25 -0.28 -7.47
CA ALA A 45 15.04 -1.38 -6.54
C ALA A 45 14.73 -0.87 -5.12
N CYS A 46 15.48 0.13 -4.65
CA CYS A 46 15.22 0.80 -3.37
C CYS A 46 13.86 1.50 -3.34
N GLU A 47 13.51 2.23 -4.41
CA GLU A 47 12.19 2.89 -4.52
C GLU A 47 11.05 1.88 -4.40
N ARG A 48 11.15 0.75 -5.11
CA ARG A 48 10.17 -0.34 -5.03
C ARG A 48 10.11 -0.97 -3.64
N GLY A 49 11.26 -1.29 -3.03
CA GLY A 49 11.31 -1.89 -1.70
C GLY A 49 10.74 -0.97 -0.62
N LEU A 50 11.04 0.33 -0.71
CA LEU A 50 10.50 1.32 0.22
C LEU A 50 8.99 1.48 0.06
N ALA A 51 8.49 1.54 -1.17
CA ALA A 51 7.07 1.59 -1.46
C ALA A 51 6.31 0.38 -0.87
N ASP A 52 6.85 -0.82 -1.06
CA ASP A 52 6.25 -2.06 -0.54
C ASP A 52 6.21 -2.08 0.99
N GLN A 53 7.32 -1.70 1.63
CA GLN A 53 7.40 -1.64 3.09
C GLN A 53 6.43 -0.61 3.68
N ILE A 54 6.28 0.56 3.04
CA ILE A 54 5.31 1.58 3.41
C ILE A 54 3.88 1.03 3.25
N ALA A 55 3.59 0.35 2.14
CA ALA A 55 2.29 -0.27 1.89
C ALA A 55 1.92 -1.25 3.00
N GLU A 56 2.86 -2.12 3.39
CA GLU A 56 2.64 -3.12 4.43
C GLU A 56 2.32 -2.47 5.77
N LEU A 57 3.07 -1.44 6.16
CA LEU A 57 2.85 -0.74 7.42
C LEU A 57 1.53 0.03 7.43
N GLN A 58 1.17 0.70 6.33
CA GLN A 58 -0.13 1.36 6.21
C GLN A 58 -1.27 0.35 6.30
N ARG A 59 -1.13 -0.81 5.64
CA ARG A 59 -2.13 -1.88 5.70
C ARG A 59 -2.28 -2.44 7.11
N LYS A 60 -1.18 -2.66 7.83
CA LYS A 60 -1.21 -3.12 9.23
C LYS A 60 -1.95 -2.12 10.11
N ARG A 61 -1.59 -0.83 10.03
CA ARG A 61 -2.27 0.24 10.79
C ARG A 61 -3.75 0.32 10.47
N TRP A 62 -4.10 0.29 9.18
CA TRP A 62 -5.50 0.33 8.76
C TRP A 62 -6.30 -0.85 9.32
N LEU A 63 -5.74 -2.07 9.32
CA LEU A 63 -6.38 -3.24 9.91
C LEU A 63 -6.59 -3.10 11.42
N GLU A 64 -5.64 -2.51 12.13
CA GLU A 64 -5.77 -2.24 13.57
C GLU A 64 -6.87 -1.21 13.84
N GLU A 65 -6.87 -0.10 13.11
CA GLU A 65 -7.86 0.98 13.27
C GLU A 65 -9.28 0.53 12.87
N ASN A 66 -9.40 -0.30 11.84
CA ASN A 66 -10.70 -0.75 11.33
C ASN A 66 -11.16 -2.05 11.98
N ARG A 67 -10.43 -2.59 12.96
CA ARG A 67 -10.72 -3.88 13.57
C ARG A 67 -12.12 -3.94 14.17
N GLU A 68 -12.54 -2.91 14.90
CA GLU A 68 -13.88 -2.83 15.50
C GLU A 68 -14.97 -2.67 14.44
N ALA A 69 -14.75 -1.84 13.42
CA ALA A 69 -15.69 -1.65 12.31
C ALA A 69 -15.87 -2.95 11.51
N LEU A 70 -14.78 -3.66 11.23
CA LEU A 70 -14.80 -4.96 10.56
C LEU A 70 -15.49 -6.02 11.43
N ALA A 71 -15.24 -6.06 12.74
CA ALA A 71 -15.90 -6.99 13.65
C ALA A 71 -17.41 -6.74 13.71
N SER A 72 -17.84 -5.47 13.82
CA SER A 72 -19.25 -5.08 13.81
C SER A 72 -19.93 -5.45 12.48
N SER A 73 -19.27 -5.16 11.36
CA SER A 73 -19.76 -5.53 10.03
C SER A 73 -19.88 -7.05 9.85
N ASN A 74 -18.87 -7.81 10.27
CA ASN A 74 -18.89 -9.26 10.24
C ASN A 74 -20.01 -9.82 11.12
N ALA A 75 -20.19 -9.31 12.34
CA ALA A 75 -21.27 -9.72 13.24
C ALA A 75 -22.66 -9.42 12.63
N TYR A 76 -22.82 -8.29 11.95
CA TYR A 76 -24.05 -7.95 11.24
C TYR A 76 -24.35 -8.95 10.11
N VAL A 77 -23.33 -9.30 9.31
CA VAL A 77 -23.47 -10.27 8.21
C VAL A 77 -23.75 -11.68 8.73
N GLU A 78 -23.13 -12.11 9.84
CA GLU A 78 -23.43 -13.40 10.49
C GLU A 78 -24.88 -13.45 10.98
N ALA A 79 -25.38 -12.35 11.55
CA ALA A 79 -26.73 -12.27 12.09
C ALA A 79 -27.83 -12.11 11.02
N HIS A 80 -27.57 -11.36 9.95
CA HIS A 80 -28.59 -10.99 8.95
C HIS A 80 -28.38 -11.63 7.58
N GLY A 81 -27.30 -12.41 7.42
CA GLY A 81 -26.83 -12.86 6.13
C GLY A 81 -26.27 -11.72 5.28
N LEU A 82 -25.87 -12.04 4.06
CA LEU A 82 -25.37 -11.05 3.11
C LEU A 82 -26.53 -10.15 2.63
N PRO A 83 -26.51 -8.83 2.89
CA PRO A 83 -27.66 -7.94 2.64
C PRO A 83 -28.12 -7.87 1.17
N LEU A 84 -27.22 -8.20 0.24
CA LEU A 84 -27.46 -8.20 -1.20
C LEU A 84 -27.48 -9.59 -1.83
N ALA A 85 -27.38 -10.68 -1.05
CA ALA A 85 -27.38 -12.04 -1.60
C ALA A 85 -28.66 -12.35 -2.40
N ARG A 86 -29.80 -11.78 -1.99
CA ARG A 86 -31.10 -11.89 -2.69
C ARG A 86 -31.13 -11.33 -4.11
N TYR A 87 -30.10 -10.58 -4.53
CA TYR A 87 -30.01 -9.99 -5.87
C TYR A 87 -28.83 -10.52 -6.69
N ARG A 88 -28.08 -11.51 -6.18
CA ARG A 88 -27.00 -12.15 -6.95
C ARG A 88 -27.66 -13.14 -7.94
N PRO A 89 -27.56 -12.93 -9.26
CA PRO A 89 -28.33 -13.72 -10.21
C PRO A 89 -27.88 -15.19 -10.31
N TYR A 90 -26.64 -15.54 -9.98
CA TYR A 90 -26.10 -16.91 -9.89
C TYR A 90 -24.67 -16.85 -9.35
#